data_AF-A0A7X0MNS4-F1
#
_entry.id   AF-A0A7X0MNS4-F1
#
_cell.length_a   1.000
_cell.length_b   1.000
_cell.length_c   1.000
_cell.angle_alpha   90.00
_cell.angle_beta   90.00
_cell.angle_gamma   90.00
#
_symmetry.space_group_name_H-M   'P 1'
#
loop_
_entity.id
_entity.type
_entity.pdbx_description
1 polymer ?
#
loop_
_entity_poly.entity_id
_entity_poly.type
_entity_poly.pdbx_seq_one_letter_code
_entity_poly.pdbx_strand_id
1 'polypeptide(L)'
;MDDLDRALARLAGAPVPAALDGIENQVLARIGSRPAVRGVGIGIGAVTIAALAIGMIGAELPASASPAVSLAPLGGASPLAPSALLVGEP
;
A
#
# COMPACT_ATOMS: atom_id res chain seq x y z
N MET A 1 10.17 21.67 27.36
CA MET A 1 8.78 21.29 27.63
C MET A 1 7.94 22.42 27.10
N ASP A 2 7.39 22.16 25.92
CA ASP A 2 7.51 23.08 24.79
C ASP A 2 6.19 23.80 24.52
N ASP A 3 6.21 24.84 23.70
CA ASP A 3 5.00 25.60 23.36
C ASP A 3 3.91 24.72 22.72
N LEU A 4 4.30 23.59 22.12
CA LEU A 4 3.40 22.55 21.66
C LEU A 4 2.63 21.90 22.81
N ASP A 5 3.29 21.55 23.91
CA ASP A 5 2.64 20.96 25.09
C ASP A 5 1.62 21.93 25.68
N ARG A 6 1.96 23.23 25.70
CA ARG A 6 1.05 24.29 26.15
C ARG A 6 -0.13 24.49 25.19
N ALA A 7 0.09 24.39 23.88
CA ALA A 7 -0.97 24.45 22.88
C ALA A 7 -1.91 23.24 22.97
N LEU A 8 -1.36 22.04 23.17
CA LEU A 8 -2.14 20.81 23.34
C LEU A 8 -2.93 20.82 24.65
N ALA A 9 -2.36 21.31 25.76
CA ALA A 9 -3.08 21.48 27.02
C ALA A 9 -4.26 22.46 26.89
N ARG A 10 -4.09 23.55 26.12
CA ARG A 10 -5.17 24.49 25.82
C ARG A 10 -6.24 23.86 24.94
N LEU A 11 -5.85 23.07 23.96
CA LEU A 11 -6.79 22.38 23.07
C LEU A 11 -7.60 21.31 23.83
N ALA A 12 -6.96 20.58 24.75
CA ALA A 12 -7.61 19.58 25.60
C ALA A 12 -8.66 20.18 26.55
N GLY A 13 -8.47 21.45 26.96
CA GLY A 13 -9.44 22.18 27.78
C GLY A 13 -10.51 22.93 26.98
N ALA A 14 -10.42 22.95 25.64
CA ALA A 14 -11.39 23.67 24.82
C ALA A 14 -12.71 22.90 24.73
N PRO A 15 -13.86 23.61 24.74
CA PRO A 15 -15.16 22.97 24.56
C PRO A 15 -15.23 22.31 23.17
N VAL A 16 -15.85 21.12 23.11
CA VAL A 16 -16.06 20.38 21.87
C VAL A 16 -16.92 21.24 20.93
N PRO A 17 -16.45 21.55 19.70
CA PRO A 17 -17.23 22.31 18.75
C PRO A 17 -18.54 21.61 18.38
N ALA A 18 -19.68 22.31 18.46
CA ALA A 18 -20.99 21.80 18.04
C ALA A 18 -21.04 21.40 16.54
N ALA A 19 -20.10 21.91 15.73
CA ALA A 19 -19.96 21.50 14.34
C ALA A 19 -19.50 20.04 14.17
N LEU A 20 -18.98 19.41 15.23
CA LEU A 20 -18.64 17.97 15.23
C LEU A 20 -19.88 17.09 15.44
N ASP A 21 -20.99 17.64 15.94
CA ASP A 21 -22.23 16.89 16.11
C ASP A 21 -22.77 16.48 14.74
N GLY A 22 -22.87 15.16 14.52
CA GLY A 22 -23.36 14.61 13.26
C GLY A 22 -22.34 14.51 12.13
N ILE A 23 -21.05 14.84 12.37
CA ILE A 23 -19.97 14.60 11.39
C ILE A 23 -19.90 13.12 11.01
N GLU A 24 -20.12 12.21 11.96
CA GLU A 24 -20.13 10.77 11.70
C GLU A 24 -21.17 10.41 10.63
N ASN A 25 -22.41 10.90 10.78
CA ASN A 25 -23.47 10.70 9.80
C ASN A 25 -23.12 11.31 8.44
N GLN A 26 -22.51 12.50 8.43
CA GLN A 26 -22.09 13.17 7.21
C GLN A 26 -20.98 12.38 6.48
N VAL A 27 -20.01 11.83 7.23
CA VAL A 27 -18.91 11.01 6.69
C VAL A 27 -19.45 9.70 6.16
N LEU A 28 -20.31 9.00 6.90
CA LEU A 28 -20.93 7.75 6.48
C LEU A 28 -21.80 7.95 5.23
N ALA A 29 -22.61 9.00 5.20
CA ALA A 29 -23.40 9.36 4.03
C ALA A 29 -22.49 9.64 2.82
N ARG A 30 -21.35 10.33 3.04
CA ARG A 30 -20.39 10.62 1.98
C ARG A 30 -19.67 9.38 1.47
N ILE A 31 -19.30 8.44 2.35
CA ILE A 31 -18.72 7.15 1.95
C ILE A 31 -19.74 6.33 1.15
N GLY A 32 -20.97 6.23 1.64
CA GLY A 32 -22.05 5.51 0.96
C GLY A 32 -22.48 6.14 -0.36
N SER A 33 -22.32 7.45 -0.51
CA SER A 33 -22.60 8.17 -1.76
C SER A 33 -21.51 8.01 -2.82
N ARG A 34 -20.33 7.48 -2.47
CA ARG A 34 -19.30 7.19 -3.47
C ARG A 34 -19.90 6.16 -4.41
N PRO A 35 -20.02 6.45 -5.71
CA PRO A 35 -20.49 5.46 -6.65
C PRO A 35 -19.48 4.30 -6.61
N ALA A 36 -19.86 3.20 -5.97
CA ALA A 36 -19.29 1.91 -6.31
C ALA A 36 -19.40 1.84 -7.83
N VAL A 37 -18.28 1.63 -8.51
CA VAL A 37 -18.25 1.57 -9.97
C VAL A 37 -19.12 0.39 -10.40
N ARG A 38 -20.43 0.62 -10.49
CA ARG A 38 -21.48 -0.40 -10.59
C ARG A 38 -21.46 -1.08 -11.97
N GLY A 39 -20.65 -0.57 -12.89
CA GLY A 39 -20.37 -1.12 -14.21
C GLY A 39 -19.15 -2.05 -14.28
N VAL A 40 -18.37 -2.20 -13.20
CA VAL A 40 -17.13 -3.00 -13.20
C VAL A 40 -17.33 -4.38 -12.54
N GLY A 41 -18.52 -4.69 -12.02
CA GLY A 41 -18.80 -5.98 -11.36
C GLY A 41 -18.80 -7.19 -12.31
N ILE A 42 -19.35 -7.06 -13.52
CA ILE A 42 -19.37 -8.14 -14.51
C ILE A 42 -18.00 -8.25 -15.21
N GLY A 43 -17.35 -7.12 -15.49
CA GLY A 43 -16.05 -7.07 -16.15
C GLY A 43 -14.91 -7.65 -15.31
N ILE A 44 -14.82 -7.30 -14.01
CA ILE A 44 -13.79 -7.87 -13.13
C ILE A 44 -14.02 -9.37 -12.93
N GLY A 45 -15.26 -9.82 -12.76
CA GLY A 45 -15.56 -11.25 -12.61
C GLY A 45 -15.14 -12.07 -13.82
N ALA A 46 -15.41 -11.56 -15.04
CA ALA A 46 -14.97 -12.23 -16.26
C ALA A 46 -13.43 -12.25 -16.40
N VAL A 47 -12.76 -11.15 -16.06
CA VAL A 47 -11.30 -11.05 -16.10
C VAL A 47 -10.63 -11.97 -15.08
N THR A 48 -11.16 -12.07 -13.86
CA THR A 48 -10.62 -12.99 -12.84
C THR A 48 -10.80 -14.45 -13.22
N ILE A 49 -11.97 -14.82 -13.78
CA ILE A 49 -12.20 -16.18 -14.28
C ILE A 49 -11.24 -16.50 -15.45
N ALA A 50 -11.07 -15.57 -16.39
CA ALA A 50 -10.16 -15.75 -17.52
C ALA A 50 -8.70 -15.90 -17.05
N ALA A 51 -8.24 -15.04 -16.13
CA ALA A 51 -6.89 -15.12 -15.58
C ALA A 51 -6.63 -16.45 -14.85
N LEU A 52 -7.61 -16.95 -14.10
CA LEU A 52 -7.52 -18.24 -13.41
C LEU A 52 -7.43 -19.40 -14.41
N ALA A 53 -8.26 -19.40 -15.45
CA ALA A 53 -8.24 -20.43 -16.48
C ALA A 53 -6.90 -20.45 -17.23
N ILE A 54 -6.38 -19.27 -17.60
CA ILE A 54 -5.05 -19.14 -18.23
C ILE A 54 -3.95 -19.67 -17.29
N GLY A 55 -4.02 -19.36 -15.99
CA GLY A 55 -3.07 -19.85 -14.99
C GLY A 55 -3.08 -21.36 -14.82
N MET A 56 -4.27 -21.99 -14.77
CA MET A 56 -4.37 -23.46 -14.68
C MET A 56 -3.82 -24.15 -15.93
N ILE A 57 -4.20 -23.69 -17.12
CA ILE A 57 -3.72 -24.27 -18.39
C ILE A 57 -2.20 -24.05 -18.53
N GLY A 58 -1.71 -22.87 -18.14
CA GLY A 58 -0.28 -22.55 -18.18
C GLY A 58 0.57 -23.35 -17.19
N ALA A 59 0.00 -23.80 -16.06
CA ALA A 59 0.70 -24.62 -15.08
C ALA A 59 0.92 -26.07 -15.55
N GLU A 60 0.04 -26.59 -16.40
CA GLU A 60 0.18 -27.92 -17.01
C GLU A 60 1.11 -27.92 -18.23
N LEU A 61 1.38 -26.74 -18.82
CA LEU A 61 2.31 -26.61 -19.92
C LEU A 61 3.76 -26.62 -19.41
N PRO A 62 4.65 -27.50 -19.91
CA PRO A 62 6.05 -27.49 -19.51
C PRO A 62 6.72 -26.17 -19.89
N ALA A 63 6.79 -25.24 -18.96
CA ALA A 63 7.57 -24.02 -19.12
C ALA A 63 9.05 -24.41 -19.09
N SER A 64 9.72 -24.35 -20.23
CA SER A 64 11.17 -24.39 -20.25
C SER A 64 11.68 -23.20 -19.43
N ALA A 65 12.28 -23.48 -18.28
CA ALA A 65 12.83 -22.44 -17.41
C ALA A 65 13.83 -21.62 -18.24
N SER A 66 13.54 -20.32 -18.40
CA SER A 66 14.50 -19.42 -19.02
C SER A 66 15.72 -19.34 -18.11
N PRO A 67 16.96 -19.46 -18.64
CA PRO A 67 18.16 -19.41 -17.81
C PRO A 67 18.18 -18.08 -17.06
N ALA A 68 18.44 -18.15 -15.74
CA ALA A 68 18.51 -16.97 -14.90
C ALA A 68 19.59 -16.00 -15.43
N VAL A 69 19.21 -14.75 -15.65
CA VAL A 69 20.17 -13.68 -15.97
C VAL A 69 21.03 -13.43 -14.74
N SER A 70 22.35 -13.49 -14.91
CA SER A 70 23.31 -13.22 -13.85
C SER A 70 23.17 -11.78 -13.34
N LEU A 71 22.85 -11.62 -12.06
CA LEU A 71 22.73 -10.31 -11.38
C LEU A 71 24.08 -9.77 -10.89
N ALA A 72 25.19 -10.23 -11.47
CA ALA A 72 26.50 -9.65 -11.19
C ALA A 72 26.51 -8.16 -11.60
N PRO A 73 26.95 -7.23 -10.71
CA PRO A 73 27.79 -7.47 -9.53
C PRO A 73 27.04 -7.33 -8.19
N LEU A 74 25.70 -7.39 -8.18
CA LEU A 74 24.87 -7.24 -6.96
C LEU A 74 24.81 -8.51 -6.10
N GLY A 75 25.38 -9.62 -6.58
CA GLY A 75 25.42 -10.89 -5.85
C GLY A 75 26.56 -10.97 -4.84
N GLY A 76 26.22 -11.13 -3.56
CA GLY A 76 27.01 -11.73 -2.45
C GLY A 76 28.31 -11.04 -2.00
N ALA A 77 29.08 -10.47 -2.91
CA ALA A 77 30.40 -9.89 -2.68
C ALA A 77 30.52 -8.49 -3.31
N SER A 78 29.40 -7.77 -3.43
CA SER A 78 29.41 -6.43 -4.04
C SER A 78 30.14 -5.45 -3.12
N PRO A 79 31.18 -4.73 -3.59
CA PRO A 79 31.86 -3.68 -2.83
C PRO A 79 30.95 -2.47 -2.52
N LEU A 80 29.70 -2.50 -3.00
CA LEU A 80 28.65 -1.51 -2.73
C LEU A 80 27.66 -1.99 -1.64
N ALA A 81 27.96 -3.08 -0.93
CA ALA A 81 27.11 -3.52 0.17
C ALA A 81 26.96 -2.40 1.22
N PRO A 82 25.75 -2.10 1.72
CA PRO A 82 25.51 -0.98 2.64
C PRO A 82 26.37 -1.00 3.92
N SER A 83 26.89 -2.16 4.32
CA SER A 83 27.83 -2.31 5.45
C SER A 83 29.19 -1.67 5.21
N ALA A 84 29.61 -1.50 3.94
CA ALA A 84 30.83 -0.77 3.60
C ALA A 84 30.71 0.74 3.91
N LEU A 85 29.49 1.29 3.97
CA LEU A 85 29.26 2.69 4.42
C LEU A 85 29.27 2.84 5.95
N LEU A 86 29.14 1.74 6.69
CA LEU A 86 29.09 1.71 8.16
C LEU A 86 30.48 1.46 8.78
N VAL A 87 31.38 0.86 8.01
CA VAL A 87 32.83 0.85 8.26
C VAL A 87 33.41 2.12 7.63
N GLY A 88 32.98 3.26 8.17
CA GLY A 88 33.51 4.56 7.77
C GLY A 88 35.01 4.66 8.00
N GLU A 89 35.65 5.32 7.04
CA GLU A 89 36.98 5.95 6.97
C GLU A 89 37.66 6.28 8.33
N PRO A 90 39.01 6.21 8.43
CA PRO A 90 39.74 6.75 9.59
C PRO A 90 39.50 8.23 9.85
#